data_AF-A0A8J7U8Y9-F1
#
_entry.id   AF-A0A8J7U8Y9-F1
#
_cell.length_a   1.000
_cell.length_b   1.000
_cell.length_c   1.000
_cell.angle_alpha   90.00
_cell.angle_beta   90.00
_cell.angle_gamma   90.00
#
_symmetry.space_group_name_H-M   'P 1'
#
loop_
_entity.id
_entity.type
_entity.pdbx_description
1 polymer ?
#
loop_
_entity_poly.entity_id
_entity_poly.type
_entity_poly.pdbx_seq_one_letter_code
_entity_poly.pdbx_strand_id
1 'polypeptide(L)'
;MLDADTIRAAIGRLSWSDMGTSEQQLTRLFEFATWAITLPQQQYIELFECESGAPQWNEGLFPPGTLDKARERFEKQERLAFHVPVTVVLKSEAGSNVKHKTFFHVYLEKDNLLTKGEENYIRQGITIRAIRMLGDKPVRGLVVVSDKALSTLLGDAESPAHMNWEERSRKVAERYHNGASTVRFVKNALRELVALLSKPATGLDEDLLRDLFYINLPDEDGQERANEKKPKGVMSTRHAPNLPGSKESPIQINRLADGFHISLNPRATKRPSTIRVKVAYDVRRGNPFKWYDPLDFELNKPPVKIDVKEAKITSISKNELEVAINANNFELAVRGFDPKRDVKVWAGTGGDES
;
A
#
# COMPACT_ATOMS: atom_id res chain seq x y z
N MET A 1 24.92 29.79 16.85
CA MET A 1 25.14 28.36 16.60
C MET A 1 23.80 27.67 16.77
N LEU A 2 23.35 26.89 15.79
CA LEU A 2 22.17 26.05 15.90
C LEU A 2 22.62 24.71 16.50
N ASP A 3 22.23 24.43 17.73
CA ASP A 3 22.39 23.14 18.41
C ASP A 3 21.00 22.53 18.71
N ALA A 4 20.98 21.28 19.18
CA ALA A 4 19.72 20.57 19.41
C ALA A 4 18.83 21.26 20.45
N ASP A 5 19.45 21.87 21.46
CA ASP A 5 18.75 22.55 22.55
C ASP A 5 18.15 23.88 22.10
N THR A 6 18.85 24.63 21.25
CA THR A 6 18.35 25.89 20.67
C THR A 6 17.23 25.68 19.66
N ILE A 7 17.24 24.59 18.88
CA ILE A 7 16.12 24.24 18.00
C ILE A 7 14.89 23.83 18.82
N ARG A 8 15.03 22.98 19.84
CA ARG A 8 13.92 22.61 20.73
C ARG A 8 13.34 23.81 21.46
N ALA A 9 14.20 24.68 22.00
CA ALA A 9 13.78 25.91 22.66
C ALA A 9 13.07 26.88 21.71
N ALA A 10 13.42 26.87 20.41
CA ALA A 10 12.71 27.66 19.40
C ALA A 10 11.32 27.10 19.08
N ILE A 11 11.15 25.77 19.04
CA ILE A 11 9.85 25.12 18.81
C ILE A 11 8.83 25.54 19.87
N GLY A 12 9.20 25.53 21.15
CA GLY A 12 8.28 25.95 22.23
C GLY A 12 7.95 27.46 22.25
N ARG A 13 8.61 28.28 21.42
CA ARG A 13 8.38 29.74 21.33
C ARG A 13 7.58 30.16 20.10
N LEU A 14 7.28 29.24 19.19
CA LEU A 14 6.53 29.53 17.96
C LEU A 14 5.02 29.45 18.20
N SER A 15 4.26 30.30 17.50
CA SER A 15 2.79 30.17 17.45
C SER A 15 2.39 29.17 16.37
N TRP A 16 1.65 28.13 16.75
CA TRP A 16 1.30 26.99 15.88
C TRP A 16 -0.07 27.11 15.21
N SER A 17 -0.81 28.19 15.46
CA SER A 17 -2.20 28.38 14.99
C SER A 17 -2.38 28.28 13.47
N ASP A 18 -1.34 28.57 12.68
CA ASP A 18 -1.43 28.73 11.23
C ASP A 18 -0.40 27.91 10.42
N MET A 19 0.37 27.02 11.06
CA MET A 19 1.51 26.34 10.41
C MET A 19 1.18 24.99 9.74
N GLY A 20 -0.08 24.55 9.76
CA GLY A 20 -0.47 23.24 9.19
C GLY A 20 0.20 22.02 9.84
N THR A 21 0.90 22.23 10.97
CA THR A 21 1.58 21.24 11.81
C THR A 21 1.45 21.69 13.27
N SER A 22 1.58 20.75 14.20
CA SER A 22 1.53 21.03 15.63
C SER A 22 2.92 20.98 16.28
N GLU A 23 3.07 21.66 17.42
CA GLU A 23 4.27 21.57 18.26
C GLU A 23 4.64 20.11 18.55
N GLN A 24 3.63 19.30 18.88
CA GLN A 24 3.79 17.88 19.21
C GLN A 24 4.31 17.07 18.01
N GLN A 25 3.79 17.31 16.81
CA GLN A 25 4.26 16.64 15.59
C GLN A 25 5.71 17.00 15.28
N LEU A 26 6.05 18.30 15.34
CA LEU A 26 7.42 18.73 15.03
C LEU A 26 8.42 18.23 16.08
N THR A 27 8.02 18.23 17.36
CA THR A 27 8.84 17.71 18.46
C THR A 27 9.14 16.24 18.26
N ARG A 28 8.13 15.43 17.94
CA ARG A 28 8.32 14.00 17.66
C ARG A 28 9.17 13.74 16.44
N LEU A 29 9.01 14.53 15.37
CA LEU A 29 9.88 14.45 14.20
C LEU A 29 11.34 14.74 14.57
N PHE A 30 11.58 15.75 15.41
CA PHE A 30 12.91 16.11 15.88
C PHE A 30 13.53 15.00 16.76
N GLU A 31 12.75 14.44 17.69
CA GLU A 31 13.18 13.31 18.51
C GLU A 31 13.51 12.07 17.67
N PHE A 32 12.69 11.79 16.66
CA PHE A 32 12.92 10.69 15.72
C PHE A 32 14.21 10.90 14.91
N ALA A 33 14.42 12.11 14.37
CA ALA A 33 15.64 12.43 13.63
C ALA A 33 16.89 12.39 14.52
N THR A 34 16.81 12.91 15.75
CA THR A 34 17.89 12.86 16.73
C THR A 34 18.26 11.41 17.04
N TRP A 35 17.25 10.58 17.34
CA TRP A 35 17.45 9.16 17.58
C TRP A 35 18.14 8.47 16.40
N ALA A 36 17.68 8.71 15.16
CA ALA A 36 18.26 8.13 13.96
C ALA A 36 19.75 8.48 13.77
N ILE A 37 20.15 9.71 14.11
CA ILE A 37 21.54 10.18 14.00
C ILE A 37 22.43 9.60 15.11
N THR A 38 21.90 9.46 16.33
CA THR A 38 22.66 8.97 17.49
C THR A 38 22.70 7.45 17.63
N LEU A 39 21.96 6.72 16.79
CA LEU A 39 21.81 5.28 16.91
C LEU A 39 23.13 4.55 16.58
N PRO A 40 23.66 3.72 17.49
CA PRO A 40 24.86 2.94 17.21
C PRO A 40 24.57 1.81 16.22
N GLN A 41 25.56 1.46 15.39
CA GLN A 41 25.40 0.49 14.28
C GLN A 41 24.91 -0.88 14.74
N GLN A 42 25.22 -1.31 15.96
CA GLN A 42 24.81 -2.61 16.52
C GLN A 42 23.30 -2.73 16.75
N GLN A 43 22.56 -1.61 16.76
CA GLN A 43 21.11 -1.61 16.93
C GLN A 43 20.36 -1.69 15.59
N TYR A 44 21.08 -1.70 14.46
CA TYR A 44 20.49 -1.83 13.14
C TYR A 44 20.07 -3.27 12.89
N ILE A 45 18.91 -3.43 12.28
CA ILE A 45 18.47 -4.69 11.70
C ILE A 45 19.19 -4.84 10.37
N GLU A 46 20.17 -5.74 10.33
CA GLU A 46 20.96 -6.06 9.14
C GLU A 46 20.13 -6.92 8.18
N LEU A 47 19.90 -6.41 6.97
CA LEU A 47 19.27 -7.17 5.89
C LEU A 47 20.32 -7.85 5.01
N PHE A 48 19.92 -8.92 4.33
CA PHE A 48 20.74 -9.58 3.33
C PHE A 48 20.81 -8.77 2.03
N GLU A 49 21.97 -8.89 1.36
CA GLU A 49 22.17 -8.37 0.02
C GLU A 49 21.32 -9.19 -0.98
N CYS A 50 20.71 -8.53 -1.97
CA CYS A 50 20.05 -9.25 -3.07
C CYS A 50 21.11 -10.00 -3.91
N GLU A 51 21.18 -11.33 -3.76
CA GLU A 51 22.24 -12.16 -4.34
C GLU A 51 22.25 -12.23 -5.87
N SER A 52 21.11 -11.96 -6.54
CA SER A 52 21.03 -12.06 -8.01
C SER A 52 19.96 -11.15 -8.62
N GLY A 53 20.34 -10.45 -9.71
CA GLY A 53 19.42 -9.70 -10.54
C GLY A 53 19.09 -8.28 -10.04
N ALA A 54 17.89 -7.80 -10.39
CA ALA A 54 17.39 -6.52 -9.94
C ALA A 54 16.97 -6.61 -8.45
N PRO A 55 17.32 -5.61 -7.61
CA PRO A 55 16.97 -5.66 -6.19
C PRO A 55 15.45 -5.60 -5.99
N GLN A 56 14.94 -6.44 -5.09
CA GLN A 56 13.50 -6.58 -4.82
C GLN A 56 13.24 -6.80 -3.34
N TRP A 57 12.22 -6.12 -2.81
CA TRP A 57 11.76 -6.30 -1.44
C TRP A 57 10.99 -7.61 -1.29
N ASN A 58 11.43 -8.44 -0.35
CA ASN A 58 10.77 -9.69 0.01
C ASN A 58 11.20 -10.14 1.41
N GLU A 59 10.53 -11.15 1.97
CA GLU A 59 10.82 -11.66 3.32
C GLU A 59 12.20 -12.34 3.41
N GLY A 60 12.73 -12.85 2.29
CA GLY A 60 14.07 -13.46 2.22
C GLY A 60 15.22 -12.46 2.38
N LEU A 61 14.96 -11.16 2.43
CA LEU A 61 15.96 -10.16 2.82
C LEU A 61 16.26 -10.16 4.32
N PHE A 62 15.40 -10.78 5.14
CA PHE A 62 15.57 -10.80 6.58
C PHE A 62 16.31 -12.06 7.01
N PRO A 63 17.31 -11.95 7.91
CA PRO A 63 17.86 -13.12 8.56
C PRO A 63 16.77 -13.91 9.30
N PRO A 64 16.88 -15.25 9.39
CA PRO A 64 15.85 -16.09 10.02
C PRO A 64 15.43 -15.58 11.41
N GLY A 65 14.12 -15.45 11.64
CA GLY A 65 13.53 -14.97 12.89
C GLY A 65 13.67 -13.46 13.16
N THR A 66 14.35 -12.71 12.30
CA THR A 66 14.53 -11.25 12.48
C THR A 66 13.28 -10.48 12.06
N LEU A 67 12.59 -10.93 10.99
CA LEU A 67 11.37 -10.29 10.52
C LEU A 67 10.26 -10.34 11.57
N ASP A 68 10.05 -11.48 12.23
CA ASP A 68 8.98 -11.62 13.23
C ASP A 68 9.27 -10.78 14.47
N LYS A 69 10.52 -10.75 14.94
CA LYS A 69 10.94 -9.82 15.99
C LYS A 69 10.73 -8.35 15.59
N ALA A 70 11.03 -8.01 14.34
CA ALA A 70 10.81 -6.66 13.83
C ALA A 70 9.31 -6.31 13.77
N ARG A 71 8.44 -7.26 13.39
CA ARG A 71 6.97 -7.12 13.42
C ARG A 71 6.47 -6.85 14.84
N GLU A 72 6.89 -7.64 15.82
CA GLU A 72 6.51 -7.46 17.22
C GLU A 72 6.91 -6.08 17.75
N ARG A 73 8.16 -5.67 17.51
CA ARG A 73 8.67 -4.35 17.90
C ARG A 73 7.91 -3.22 17.21
N PHE A 74 7.61 -3.39 15.91
CA PHE A 74 6.84 -2.42 15.13
C PHE A 74 5.41 -2.25 15.68
N GLU A 75 4.76 -3.34 16.06
CA GLU A 75 3.42 -3.32 16.66
C GLU A 75 3.41 -2.66 18.05
N LYS A 76 4.48 -2.85 18.82
CA LYS A 76 4.74 -2.15 20.10
C LYS A 76 5.11 -0.68 19.93
N GLN A 77 5.08 -0.15 18.69
CA GLN A 77 5.46 1.23 18.35
C GLN A 77 6.92 1.58 18.69
N GLU A 78 7.79 0.57 18.76
CA GLU A 78 9.21 0.80 18.92
C GLU A 78 9.84 1.35 17.64
N ARG A 79 10.89 2.15 17.80
CA ARG A 79 11.67 2.67 16.68
C ARG A 79 12.57 1.58 16.10
N LEU A 80 12.55 1.45 14.78
CA LEU A 80 13.30 0.45 14.04
C LEU A 80 14.25 1.11 13.06
N ALA A 81 15.48 0.62 13.00
CA ALA A 81 16.48 1.03 12.02
C ALA A 81 16.94 -0.21 11.25
N PHE A 82 17.06 -0.06 9.93
CA PHE A 82 17.45 -1.11 9.01
C PHE A 82 18.70 -0.66 8.27
N HIS A 83 19.70 -1.54 8.25
CA HIS A 83 20.82 -1.42 7.33
C HIS A 83 20.52 -2.29 6.11
N VAL A 84 20.48 -1.67 4.93
CA VAL A 84 20.03 -2.29 3.69
C VAL A 84 21.17 -2.32 2.69
N PRO A 85 21.89 -3.46 2.56
CA PRO A 85 22.91 -3.63 1.53
C PRO A 85 22.29 -3.64 0.14
N VAL A 86 22.96 -2.99 -0.81
CA VAL A 86 22.58 -3.01 -2.22
C VAL A 86 23.83 -2.92 -3.09
N THR A 87 23.81 -3.53 -4.27
CA THR A 87 24.91 -3.39 -5.24
C THR A 87 24.51 -2.50 -6.39
N VAL A 88 25.36 -1.51 -6.70
CA VAL A 88 25.25 -0.67 -7.88
C VAL A 88 26.17 -1.22 -8.96
N VAL A 89 25.63 -1.46 -10.15
CA VAL A 89 26.38 -2.03 -11.28
C VAL A 89 26.51 -0.98 -12.37
N LEU A 90 27.74 -0.53 -12.63
CA LEU A 90 28.06 0.40 -13.71
C LEU A 90 28.26 -0.38 -15.01
N LYS A 91 27.67 0.14 -16.09
CA LYS A 91 27.92 -0.33 -17.45
C LYS A 91 29.30 0.12 -17.88
N SER A 92 30.07 -0.80 -18.45
CA SER A 92 31.38 -0.52 -19.02
C SER A 92 31.38 -0.87 -20.51
N GLU A 93 32.02 -0.03 -21.31
CA GLU A 93 32.23 -0.25 -22.75
C GLU A 93 33.18 -1.43 -23.02
N ALA A 94 34.05 -1.78 -22.05
CA ALA A 94 34.99 -2.90 -22.15
C ALA A 94 34.37 -4.27 -21.78
N GLY A 95 33.04 -4.38 -21.66
CA GLY A 95 32.33 -5.64 -21.42
C GLY A 95 32.36 -6.16 -19.98
N SER A 96 33.21 -5.62 -19.10
CA SER A 96 33.24 -5.97 -17.68
C SER A 96 32.51 -4.93 -16.84
N ASN A 97 31.26 -5.23 -16.45
CA ASN A 97 30.47 -4.37 -15.57
C ASN A 97 31.13 -4.25 -14.20
N VAL A 98 31.28 -3.02 -13.70
CA VAL A 98 31.88 -2.77 -12.39
C VAL A 98 30.78 -2.81 -11.33
N LYS A 99 30.91 -3.72 -10.36
CA LYS A 99 29.98 -3.85 -9.23
C LYS A 99 30.53 -3.11 -8.02
N HIS A 100 29.74 -2.20 -7.47
CA HIS A 100 30.02 -1.49 -6.23
C HIS A 100 29.02 -1.91 -5.17
N LYS A 101 29.52 -2.58 -4.12
CA LYS A 101 28.73 -2.84 -2.92
C LYS A 101 28.53 -1.53 -2.17
N THR A 102 27.30 -1.29 -1.75
CA THR A 102 26.87 -0.06 -1.10
C THR A 102 25.68 -0.38 -0.18
N PHE A 103 25.14 0.63 0.49
CA PHE A 103 24.04 0.47 1.43
C PHE A 103 23.29 1.79 1.61
N PHE A 104 22.13 1.69 2.24
CA PHE A 104 21.39 2.82 2.78
C PHE A 104 20.71 2.43 4.09
N HIS A 105 20.32 3.44 4.85
CA HIS A 105 19.61 3.24 6.11
C HIS A 105 18.15 3.61 5.96
N VAL A 106 17.30 2.84 6.63
CA VAL A 106 15.88 3.13 6.75
C VAL A 106 15.49 3.13 8.22
N TYR A 107 14.78 4.18 8.63
CA TYR A 107 14.29 4.35 9.99
C TYR A 107 12.77 4.41 9.95
N LEU A 108 12.11 3.74 10.89
CA LEU A 108 10.66 3.67 11.01
C LEU A 108 10.21 3.86 12.45
N GLU A 109 9.10 4.58 12.64
CA GLU A 109 8.38 4.73 13.89
C GLU A 109 6.88 4.67 13.59
N LYS A 110 6.16 3.73 14.20
CA LYS A 110 4.70 3.66 14.12
C LYS A 110 4.09 4.64 15.12
N ASP A 111 3.52 5.73 14.63
CA ASP A 111 2.92 6.76 15.45
C ASP A 111 1.41 6.85 15.15
N ASN A 112 0.60 6.22 16.00
CA ASN A 112 -0.86 6.18 15.86
C ASN A 112 -1.54 7.56 15.95
N LEU A 113 -0.83 8.61 16.39
CA LEU A 113 -1.36 9.99 16.33
C LEU A 113 -1.29 10.58 14.92
N LEU A 114 -0.53 9.96 14.01
CA LEU A 114 -0.43 10.40 12.62
C LEU A 114 -1.64 9.94 11.81
N THR A 115 -2.30 10.90 11.17
CA THR A 115 -3.37 10.63 10.20
C THR A 115 -2.81 10.27 8.82
N LYS A 116 -1.57 10.67 8.52
CA LYS A 116 -0.87 10.43 7.25
C LYS A 116 0.58 10.07 7.51
N GLY A 117 1.19 9.33 6.59
CA GLY A 117 2.60 8.98 6.67
C GLY A 117 3.48 10.21 6.55
N GLU A 118 4.42 10.33 7.48
CA GLU A 118 5.49 11.33 7.41
C GLU A 118 6.73 10.66 6.83
N GLU A 119 7.18 11.07 5.65
CA GLU A 119 8.33 10.46 5.01
C GLU A 119 9.35 11.49 4.55
N ASN A 120 10.61 11.18 4.83
CA ASN A 120 11.75 12.00 4.47
C ASN A 120 12.80 11.14 3.78
N TYR A 121 13.31 11.63 2.66
CA TYR A 121 14.38 10.99 1.90
C TYR A 121 15.56 11.96 1.86
N ILE A 122 16.71 11.53 2.35
CA ILE A 122 17.93 12.33 2.43
C ILE A 122 19.03 11.65 1.62
N ARG A 123 19.65 12.40 0.72
CA ARG A 123 20.83 11.98 -0.03
C ARG A 123 21.94 13.01 0.17
N GLN A 124 23.08 12.61 0.74
CA GLN A 124 24.22 13.51 0.99
C GLN A 124 23.82 14.86 1.64
N GLY A 125 22.87 14.83 2.58
CA GLY A 125 22.36 16.03 3.26
C GLY A 125 21.30 16.83 2.51
N ILE A 126 20.91 16.41 1.29
CA ILE A 126 19.84 17.05 0.51
C ILE A 126 18.53 16.27 0.71
N THR A 127 17.47 16.98 1.08
CA THR A 127 16.13 16.39 1.27
C THR A 127 15.35 16.35 -0.05
N ILE A 128 14.88 15.16 -0.43
CA ILE A 128 14.08 14.90 -1.62
C ILE A 128 12.58 14.98 -1.26
N ARG A 129 11.95 16.10 -1.60
CA ARG A 129 10.67 16.52 -0.99
C ARG A 129 9.40 15.96 -1.63
N ALA A 130 9.42 15.49 -2.88
CA ALA A 130 8.21 15.10 -3.62
C ALA A 130 7.95 13.59 -3.61
N ILE A 131 8.81 12.78 -2.98
CA ILE A 131 8.55 11.35 -2.83
C ILE A 131 7.47 11.16 -1.75
N ARG A 132 6.34 10.57 -2.15
CA ARG A 132 5.27 10.16 -1.24
C ARG A 132 4.87 8.71 -1.49
N MET A 133 5.17 7.81 -0.56
CA MET A 133 5.03 6.36 -0.67
C MET A 133 4.25 5.75 0.50
N LEU A 134 4.21 6.40 1.67
CA LEU A 134 3.53 5.86 2.85
C LEU A 134 2.01 6.08 2.84
N GLY A 135 1.49 7.09 2.15
CA GLY A 135 0.05 7.37 2.08
C GLY A 135 -0.55 7.64 3.46
N ASP A 136 -1.63 6.94 3.82
CA ASP A 136 -2.36 7.12 5.10
C ASP A 136 -1.88 6.19 6.23
N LYS A 137 -0.72 5.56 6.06
CA LYS A 137 -0.10 4.73 7.10
C LYS A 137 0.39 5.62 8.24
N PRO A 138 0.17 5.27 9.53
CA PRO A 138 0.50 6.11 10.67
C PRO A 138 1.97 5.94 11.04
N VAL A 139 2.85 6.21 10.08
CA VAL A 139 4.26 5.87 10.19
C VAL A 139 5.09 7.08 9.85
N ARG A 140 6.07 7.34 10.69
CA ARG A 140 7.17 8.25 10.40
C ARG A 140 8.33 7.44 9.85
N GLY A 141 8.81 7.85 8.69
CA GLY A 141 9.83 7.16 7.92
C GLY A 141 10.95 8.10 7.49
N LEU A 142 12.18 7.63 7.58
CA LEU A 142 13.35 8.34 7.10
C LEU A 142 14.25 7.37 6.31
N VAL A 143 14.62 7.77 5.10
CA VAL A 143 15.61 7.07 4.27
C VAL A 143 16.85 7.94 4.17
N VAL A 144 18.01 7.40 4.53
CA VAL A 144 19.30 8.11 4.47
C VAL A 144 20.25 7.36 3.54
N VAL A 145 20.69 8.06 2.50
CA VAL A 145 21.67 7.58 1.54
C VAL A 145 22.93 8.44 1.63
N SER A 146 23.99 7.85 2.17
CA SER A 146 25.28 8.52 2.36
C SER A 146 26.40 7.92 1.53
N ASP A 147 26.32 6.62 1.21
CA ASP A 147 27.38 5.96 0.45
C ASP A 147 27.50 6.54 -0.97
N LYS A 148 28.75 6.70 -1.42
CA LYS A 148 29.09 7.40 -2.66
C LYS A 148 28.49 6.73 -3.89
N ALA A 149 28.51 5.40 -3.99
CA ALA A 149 28.06 4.70 -5.19
C ALA A 149 26.55 4.86 -5.39
N LEU A 150 25.77 4.63 -4.32
CA LEU A 150 24.31 4.77 -4.38
C LEU A 150 23.88 6.24 -4.49
N SER A 151 24.53 7.15 -3.77
CA SER A 151 24.24 8.58 -3.89
C SER A 151 24.49 9.09 -5.32
N THR A 152 25.55 8.62 -5.98
CA THR A 152 25.82 9.01 -7.38
C THR A 152 24.71 8.53 -8.32
N LEU A 153 24.27 7.27 -8.18
CA LEU A 153 23.16 6.73 -8.98
C LEU A 153 21.86 7.51 -8.74
N LEU A 154 21.52 7.81 -7.49
CA LEU A 154 20.31 8.55 -7.16
C LEU A 154 20.41 10.01 -7.63
N GLY A 155 21.60 10.62 -7.58
CA GLY A 155 21.84 11.94 -8.16
C GLY A 155 21.62 11.98 -9.68
N ASP A 156 22.00 10.93 -10.42
CA ASP A 156 21.69 10.79 -11.84
C ASP A 156 20.21 10.53 -12.13
N ALA A 157 19.46 10.07 -11.13
CA ALA A 157 18.01 9.90 -11.18
C ALA A 157 17.24 11.16 -10.76
N GLU A 158 17.88 12.18 -10.21
CA GLU A 158 17.16 13.38 -9.73
C GLU A 158 16.57 14.20 -10.87
N SER A 159 15.32 14.63 -10.67
CA SER A 159 14.69 15.67 -11.48
C SER A 159 15.49 16.99 -11.39
N PRO A 160 15.42 17.90 -12.38
CA PRO A 160 16.13 19.19 -12.34
C PRO A 160 15.88 20.05 -11.09
N ALA A 161 14.72 19.90 -10.44
CA ALA A 161 14.38 20.60 -9.20
C ALA A 161 14.86 19.87 -7.92
N HIS A 162 15.57 18.75 -8.05
CA HIS A 162 15.98 17.86 -6.95
C HIS A 162 14.83 17.42 -6.02
N MET A 163 13.61 17.34 -6.57
CA MET A 163 12.40 17.04 -5.79
C MET A 163 12.06 15.55 -5.78
N ASN A 164 12.41 14.80 -6.82
CA ASN A 164 12.04 13.40 -6.99
C ASN A 164 13.16 12.61 -7.67
N TRP A 165 13.11 11.28 -7.55
CA TRP A 165 13.91 10.35 -8.35
C TRP A 165 13.08 9.78 -9.51
N GLU A 166 13.58 10.02 -10.71
CA GLU A 166 13.07 9.54 -11.99
C GLU A 166 13.78 8.25 -12.39
N GLU A 167 13.10 7.12 -12.17
CA GLU A 167 13.62 5.78 -12.46
C GLU A 167 13.99 5.59 -13.95
N ARG A 168 13.31 6.32 -14.84
CA ARG A 168 13.46 6.24 -16.30
C ARG A 168 14.35 7.34 -16.86
N SER A 169 15.19 7.97 -16.05
CA SER A 169 16.12 8.98 -16.56
C SER A 169 17.08 8.35 -17.57
N ARG A 170 17.39 9.10 -18.63
CA ARG A 170 18.31 8.65 -19.68
C ARG A 170 19.69 8.30 -19.11
N LYS A 171 20.19 9.11 -18.18
CA LYS A 171 21.46 8.89 -17.47
C LYS A 171 21.48 7.56 -16.72
N VAL A 172 20.40 7.25 -16.00
CA VAL A 172 20.27 5.98 -15.27
C VAL A 172 20.26 4.80 -16.23
N ALA A 173 19.51 4.91 -17.33
CA ALA A 173 19.41 3.85 -18.33
C ALA A 173 20.73 3.60 -19.08
N GLU A 174 21.51 4.64 -19.38
CA GLU A 174 22.76 4.54 -20.12
C GLU A 174 23.93 4.05 -19.25
N ARG A 175 24.04 4.53 -18.00
CA ARG A 175 25.23 4.30 -17.15
C ARG A 175 25.14 3.08 -16.23
N TYR A 176 23.94 2.59 -15.92
CA TYR A 176 23.75 1.56 -14.90
C TYR A 176 23.03 0.33 -15.43
N HIS A 177 23.47 -0.84 -14.98
CA HIS A 177 22.73 -2.08 -15.13
C HIS A 177 21.71 -2.20 -14.00
N ASN A 178 20.45 -2.51 -14.32
CA ASN A 178 19.31 -2.49 -13.39
C ASN A 178 19.08 -1.16 -12.67
N GLY A 179 19.59 -0.03 -13.20
CA GLY A 179 19.54 1.27 -12.53
C GLY A 179 18.12 1.70 -12.13
N ALA A 180 17.16 1.57 -13.06
CA ALA A 180 15.75 1.89 -12.77
C ALA A 180 15.18 1.07 -11.61
N SER A 181 15.54 -0.21 -11.52
CA SER A 181 15.11 -1.11 -10.44
C SER A 181 15.78 -0.76 -9.12
N THR A 182 17.06 -0.39 -9.13
CA THR A 182 17.77 0.07 -7.92
C THR A 182 17.20 1.38 -7.40
N VAL A 183 16.91 2.36 -8.27
CA VAL A 183 16.21 3.59 -7.87
C VAL A 183 14.86 3.25 -7.24
N ARG A 184 14.06 2.39 -7.90
CA ARG A 184 12.76 1.96 -7.41
C ARG A 184 12.85 1.26 -6.05
N PHE A 185 13.86 0.43 -5.86
CA PHE A 185 14.11 -0.30 -4.63
C PHE A 185 14.31 0.65 -3.44
N VAL A 186 15.18 1.65 -3.59
CA VAL A 186 15.39 2.68 -2.54
C VAL A 186 14.14 3.54 -2.35
N LYS A 187 13.53 4.00 -3.46
CA LYS A 187 12.34 4.85 -3.43
C LYS A 187 11.18 4.20 -2.67
N ASN A 188 10.97 2.90 -2.87
CA ASN A 188 9.86 2.18 -2.25
C ASN A 188 10.19 1.61 -0.86
N ALA A 189 11.40 1.82 -0.32
CA ALA A 189 11.87 1.18 0.90
C ALA A 189 10.90 1.32 2.09
N LEU A 190 10.43 2.53 2.37
CA LEU A 190 9.49 2.79 3.46
C LEU A 190 8.17 2.03 3.27
N ARG A 191 7.59 2.10 2.07
CA ARG A 191 6.31 1.44 1.78
C ARG A 191 6.41 -0.08 1.92
N GLU A 192 7.46 -0.67 1.37
CA GLU A 192 7.68 -2.11 1.34
C GLU A 192 8.02 -2.65 2.72
N LEU A 193 8.94 -2.00 3.47
CA LEU A 193 9.25 -2.40 4.84
C LEU A 193 8.01 -2.32 5.73
N VAL A 194 7.23 -1.23 5.67
CA VAL A 194 5.99 -1.14 6.44
C VAL A 194 5.00 -2.23 6.00
N ALA A 195 4.90 -2.56 4.71
CA ALA A 195 4.04 -3.65 4.25
C ALA A 195 4.47 -5.01 4.80
N LEU A 196 5.78 -5.30 4.84
CA LEU A 196 6.33 -6.54 5.40
C LEU A 196 6.15 -6.64 6.92
N LEU A 197 6.30 -5.52 7.62
CA LEU A 197 6.13 -5.39 9.08
C LEU A 197 4.67 -5.41 9.54
N SER A 198 3.74 -4.95 8.69
CA SER A 198 2.31 -4.91 9.03
C SER A 198 1.57 -6.22 8.71
N LYS A 199 2.26 -7.23 8.16
CA LYS A 199 1.66 -8.55 7.97
C LYS A 199 1.48 -9.20 9.35
N PRO A 200 0.28 -9.69 9.69
CA PRO A 200 0.10 -10.42 10.94
C PRO A 200 1.05 -11.62 10.95
N ALA A 201 1.74 -11.82 12.08
CA ALA A 201 2.53 -13.01 12.29
C ALA A 201 1.60 -14.22 12.12
N THR A 202 1.97 -15.13 11.23
CA THR A 202 1.25 -16.39 11.02
C THR A 202 1.31 -17.17 12.33
N GLY A 203 0.33 -17.00 13.22
CA GLY A 203 0.30 -17.68 14.52
C GLY A 203 -0.25 -16.91 15.73
N LEU A 204 -0.85 -15.71 15.59
CA LEU A 204 -1.56 -15.10 16.73
C LEU A 204 -2.99 -15.64 16.87
N ASP A 205 -3.03 -16.77 17.56
CA ASP A 205 -4.00 -17.18 18.59
C ASP A 205 -5.50 -17.13 18.23
N GLU A 206 -5.98 -18.19 17.57
CA GLU A 206 -7.41 -18.48 17.44
C GLU A 206 -8.09 -18.66 18.82
N ASP A 207 -7.33 -18.95 19.88
CA ASP A 207 -7.89 -19.16 21.23
C ASP A 207 -8.21 -17.84 21.94
N LEU A 208 -7.46 -16.75 21.72
CA LEU A 208 -7.79 -15.40 22.22
C LEU A 208 -9.09 -14.83 21.64
N LEU A 209 -9.48 -15.29 20.45
CA LEU A 209 -10.74 -14.88 19.81
C LEU A 209 -11.91 -15.77 20.25
N ARG A 210 -11.69 -17.01 20.72
CA ARG A 210 -12.77 -17.90 21.19
C ARG A 210 -13.46 -17.37 22.43
N ASP A 211 -12.74 -16.72 23.33
CA ASP A 211 -13.31 -16.18 24.58
C ASP A 211 -14.15 -14.91 24.37
N LEU A 212 -13.95 -14.19 23.26
CA LEU A 212 -14.73 -13.00 22.88
C LEU A 212 -15.98 -13.33 22.04
N PHE A 213 -16.07 -14.54 21.48
CA PHE A 213 -17.17 -14.98 20.60
C PHE A 213 -17.97 -16.17 21.16
N TYR A 214 -18.33 -16.17 22.45
CA TYR A 214 -19.41 -17.05 22.91
C TYR A 214 -20.78 -16.44 22.57
N ILE A 215 -21.32 -16.82 21.42
CA ILE A 215 -22.77 -16.74 21.17
C ILE A 215 -23.32 -18.15 21.42
N ASN A 216 -24.14 -18.30 22.45
CA ASN A 216 -24.98 -19.49 22.63
C ASN A 216 -25.98 -19.53 21.48
N LEU A 217 -25.72 -20.38 20.49
CA LEU A 217 -26.73 -20.79 19.52
C LEU A 217 -27.47 -21.99 20.10
N PRO A 218 -28.81 -21.98 20.14
CA PRO A 218 -29.58 -23.18 20.43
C PRO A 218 -29.30 -24.23 19.34
N ASP A 219 -29.10 -25.47 19.77
CA ASP A 219 -28.87 -26.62 18.91
C ASP A 219 -30.02 -26.82 17.91
N GLU A 220 -29.70 -26.81 16.62
CA GLU A 220 -30.50 -27.51 15.62
C GLU A 220 -29.61 -28.48 14.83
N ASP A 221 -29.96 -29.74 15.04
CA ASP A 221 -29.58 -30.98 14.38
C ASP A 221 -28.89 -30.89 13.01
N GLY A 222 -27.68 -31.46 12.97
CA GLY A 222 -27.39 -32.63 12.14
C GLY A 222 -27.28 -32.43 10.62
N GLN A 223 -26.03 -32.45 10.12
CA GLN A 223 -25.56 -33.56 9.27
C GLN A 223 -24.07 -33.44 8.92
N GLU A 224 -23.31 -34.42 9.39
CA GLU A 224 -21.96 -34.74 8.96
C GLU A 224 -21.92 -35.12 7.47
N ARG A 225 -20.89 -34.67 6.72
CA ARG A 225 -20.19 -35.55 5.77
C ARG A 225 -18.69 -35.24 5.73
N ALA A 226 -17.96 -36.34 5.64
CA ALA A 226 -16.57 -36.51 6.00
C ALA A 226 -15.56 -36.26 4.86
N ASN A 227 -14.32 -36.05 5.31
CA ASN A 227 -13.03 -36.06 4.62
C ASN A 227 -12.81 -37.10 3.52
N GLU A 228 -12.02 -36.74 2.50
CA GLU A 228 -11.02 -37.64 1.89
C GLU A 228 -9.81 -36.87 1.30
N LYS A 229 -8.65 -37.53 1.26
CA LYS A 229 -7.26 -37.00 1.28
C LYS A 229 -6.56 -36.94 -0.11
N LYS A 230 -5.76 -35.87 -0.35
CA LYS A 230 -4.34 -35.69 -0.87
C LYS A 230 -3.65 -36.79 -1.74
N PRO A 231 -2.46 -36.60 -2.43
CA PRO A 231 -1.61 -35.40 -2.74
C PRO A 231 -0.80 -35.41 -4.11
N LYS A 232 0.16 -34.45 -4.27
CA LYS A 232 1.39 -34.37 -5.13
C LYS A 232 1.20 -34.00 -6.62
N GLY A 233 2.00 -33.16 -7.29
CA GLY A 233 3.21 -32.38 -6.99
C GLY A 233 3.94 -32.00 -8.30
N VAL A 234 4.75 -30.92 -8.25
CA VAL A 234 6.03 -30.73 -8.97
C VAL A 234 6.06 -29.92 -10.31
N MET A 235 6.95 -28.90 -10.27
CA MET A 235 7.74 -28.22 -11.32
C MET A 235 7.09 -27.21 -12.28
N SER A 236 7.37 -25.92 -12.04
CA SER A 236 7.32 -24.87 -13.06
C SER A 236 8.75 -24.40 -13.40
N THR A 237 9.16 -24.66 -14.64
CA THR A 237 10.22 -23.92 -15.32
C THR A 237 9.69 -23.39 -16.64
N ARG A 238 9.57 -22.05 -16.67
CA ARG A 238 9.76 -21.11 -17.81
C ARG A 238 9.22 -21.53 -19.18
N HIS A 239 8.27 -20.76 -19.68
CA HIS A 239 8.44 -19.90 -20.86
C HIS A 239 7.40 -18.79 -20.80
N ALA A 240 7.78 -17.56 -21.11
CA ALA A 240 6.85 -16.45 -21.28
C ALA A 240 6.39 -16.41 -22.75
N PRO A 241 5.08 -16.45 -23.01
CA PRO A 241 4.53 -15.87 -24.23
C PRO A 241 3.56 -14.73 -23.89
N ASN A 242 3.80 -13.60 -24.53
CA ASN A 242 2.90 -12.47 -24.81
C ASN A 242 1.68 -12.25 -23.90
N LEU A 243 1.69 -11.10 -23.21
CA LEU A 243 0.51 -10.48 -22.58
C LEU A 243 -0.70 -10.53 -23.55
N PRO A 244 -1.78 -11.26 -23.21
CA PRO A 244 -3.05 -11.09 -23.89
C PRO A 244 -3.59 -9.71 -23.50
N GLY A 245 -4.01 -8.92 -24.48
CA GLY A 245 -4.64 -7.61 -24.26
C GLY A 245 -5.73 -7.70 -23.20
N SER A 246 -5.77 -6.68 -22.33
CA SER A 246 -6.79 -6.50 -21.30
C SER A 246 -8.16 -6.89 -21.83
N LYS A 247 -8.76 -7.97 -21.31
CA LYS A 247 -10.17 -8.27 -21.57
C LYS A 247 -10.95 -7.04 -21.09
N GLU A 248 -11.49 -6.29 -22.03
CA GLU A 248 -12.24 -5.08 -21.71
C GLU A 248 -13.42 -5.45 -20.82
N SER A 249 -13.50 -4.86 -19.63
CA SER A 249 -14.57 -5.14 -18.69
C SER A 249 -15.93 -4.87 -19.35
N PRO A 250 -16.91 -5.77 -19.21
CA PRO A 250 -18.23 -5.68 -19.88
C PRO A 250 -19.07 -4.47 -19.45
N ILE A 251 -18.71 -3.83 -18.34
CA ILE A 251 -19.42 -2.72 -17.71
C ILE A 251 -18.46 -1.56 -17.43
N GLN A 252 -18.99 -0.35 -17.41
CA GLN A 252 -18.28 0.87 -17.03
C GLN A 252 -18.99 1.52 -15.85
N ILE A 253 -18.19 2.03 -14.89
CA ILE A 253 -18.69 2.72 -13.71
C ILE A 253 -18.16 4.16 -13.74
N ASN A 254 -19.07 5.13 -13.75
CA ASN A 254 -18.77 6.55 -13.69
C ASN A 254 -19.22 7.12 -12.34
N ARG A 255 -18.40 7.97 -11.72
CA ARG A 255 -18.76 8.64 -10.47
C ARG A 255 -19.67 9.84 -10.73
N LEU A 256 -20.65 10.06 -9.86
CA LEU A 256 -21.49 11.26 -9.81
C LEU A 256 -21.20 12.04 -8.52
N ALA A 257 -21.59 13.31 -8.45
CA ALA A 257 -21.37 14.14 -7.25
C ALA A 257 -22.10 13.61 -6.01
N ASP A 258 -23.22 12.92 -6.21
CA ASP A 258 -24.11 12.36 -5.19
C ASP A 258 -24.28 10.84 -5.31
N GLY A 259 -23.38 10.16 -6.05
CA GLY A 259 -23.43 8.71 -6.23
C GLY A 259 -22.65 8.17 -7.43
N PHE A 260 -23.25 7.28 -8.21
CA PHE A 260 -22.57 6.63 -9.34
C PHE A 260 -23.52 6.20 -10.46
N HIS A 261 -22.97 5.97 -11.64
CA HIS A 261 -23.66 5.52 -12.84
C HIS A 261 -22.95 4.29 -13.41
N ILE A 262 -23.69 3.23 -13.72
CA ILE A 262 -23.21 2.01 -14.37
C ILE A 262 -23.88 1.88 -15.74
N SER A 263 -23.07 1.63 -16.76
CA SER A 263 -23.53 1.34 -18.13
C SER A 263 -22.76 0.18 -18.75
N LEU A 264 -23.27 -0.37 -19.84
CA LEU A 264 -22.52 -1.33 -20.64
C LEU A 264 -21.31 -0.66 -21.29
N ASN A 265 -20.20 -1.39 -21.38
CA ASN A 265 -19.04 -0.93 -22.13
C ASN A 265 -19.32 -1.10 -23.64
N PRO A 266 -19.37 -0.04 -24.46
CA PRO A 266 -19.65 -0.15 -25.89
C PRO A 266 -18.65 -1.01 -26.66
N ARG A 267 -17.43 -1.16 -26.14
CA ARG A 267 -16.34 -1.92 -26.77
C ARG A 267 -16.30 -3.39 -26.34
N ALA A 268 -17.03 -3.76 -25.28
CA ALA A 268 -17.01 -5.13 -24.79
C ALA A 268 -17.77 -6.09 -25.72
N THR A 269 -17.12 -7.21 -26.04
CA THR A 269 -17.70 -8.26 -26.90
C THR A 269 -18.71 -9.14 -26.16
N LYS A 270 -18.58 -9.26 -24.84
CA LYS A 270 -19.49 -10.05 -23.99
C LYS A 270 -20.45 -9.12 -23.25
N ARG A 271 -21.75 -9.40 -23.39
CA ARG A 271 -22.80 -8.67 -22.68
C ARG A 271 -23.30 -9.52 -21.50
N PRO A 272 -23.28 -8.99 -20.27
CA PRO A 272 -23.77 -9.72 -19.12
C PRO A 272 -25.30 -9.70 -19.10
N SER A 273 -25.91 -10.80 -18.71
CA SER A 273 -27.36 -10.86 -18.43
C SER A 273 -27.70 -10.34 -17.04
N THR A 274 -26.76 -10.44 -16.10
CA THR A 274 -26.94 -10.03 -14.69
C THR A 274 -25.70 -9.31 -14.18
N ILE A 275 -25.93 -8.23 -13.44
CA ILE A 275 -24.89 -7.47 -12.72
C ILE A 275 -25.20 -7.51 -11.23
N ARG A 276 -24.18 -7.82 -10.42
CA ARG A 276 -24.19 -7.67 -8.96
C ARG A 276 -23.36 -6.45 -8.59
N VAL A 277 -23.95 -5.56 -7.82
CA VAL A 277 -23.33 -4.32 -7.34
C VAL A 277 -23.25 -4.38 -5.82
N LYS A 278 -22.07 -4.07 -5.28
CA LYS A 278 -21.87 -3.82 -3.85
C LYS A 278 -21.38 -2.41 -3.65
N VAL A 279 -21.90 -1.74 -2.64
CA VAL A 279 -21.58 -0.34 -2.32
C VAL A 279 -21.07 -0.25 -0.90
N ALA A 280 -20.15 0.66 -0.62
CA ALA A 280 -19.75 1.01 0.73
C ALA A 280 -19.16 2.42 0.73
N TYR A 281 -19.22 3.13 1.86
CA TYR A 281 -18.39 4.32 2.02
C TYR A 281 -16.93 3.92 2.18
N ASP A 282 -16.02 4.61 1.51
CA ASP A 282 -14.59 4.34 1.62
C ASP A 282 -14.12 4.58 3.05
N VAL A 283 -13.30 3.67 3.55
CA VAL A 283 -12.76 3.72 4.90
C VAL A 283 -11.27 4.01 4.82
N ARG A 284 -10.76 4.78 5.79
CA ARG A 284 -9.34 5.19 5.82
C ARG A 284 -8.37 4.00 5.90
N ARG A 285 -8.81 2.85 6.42
CA ARG A 285 -8.07 1.57 6.48
C ARG A 285 -9.03 0.39 6.37
N GLY A 286 -8.59 -0.71 5.76
CA GLY A 286 -9.37 -1.94 5.64
C GLY A 286 -10.14 -2.05 4.33
N ASN A 287 -11.02 -3.05 4.23
CA ASN A 287 -11.90 -3.23 3.08
C ASN A 287 -13.28 -2.59 3.37
N PRO A 288 -13.66 -1.53 2.65
CA PRO A 288 -14.95 -0.85 2.82
C PRO A 288 -16.17 -1.77 2.81
N PHE A 289 -16.17 -2.80 1.96
CA PHE A 289 -17.29 -3.74 1.86
C PHE A 289 -17.40 -4.67 3.06
N LYS A 290 -16.31 -4.90 3.80
CA LYS A 290 -16.31 -5.70 5.04
C LYS A 290 -16.73 -4.89 6.26
N TRP A 291 -16.57 -3.57 6.21
CA TRP A 291 -16.84 -2.64 7.32
C TRP A 291 -18.07 -1.78 7.06
N TYR A 292 -18.89 -2.18 6.09
CA TYR A 292 -20.19 -1.57 5.85
C TYR A 292 -21.09 -1.76 7.09
N ASP A 293 -21.71 -0.67 7.52
CA ASP A 293 -22.72 -0.67 8.58
C ASP A 293 -24.09 -0.29 7.97
N PRO A 294 -25.18 -1.04 8.22
CA PRO A 294 -26.54 -0.64 7.80
C PRO A 294 -26.99 0.74 8.30
N LEU A 295 -26.39 1.28 9.36
CA LEU A 295 -26.65 2.62 9.85
C LEU A 295 -26.06 3.73 8.94
N ASP A 296 -25.09 3.40 8.07
CA ASP A 296 -24.51 4.36 7.12
C ASP A 296 -25.50 4.69 5.99
N PHE A 297 -26.10 3.66 5.39
CA PHE A 297 -27.18 3.73 4.41
C PHE A 297 -27.73 2.33 4.16
N GLU A 298 -28.94 2.23 3.65
CA GLU A 298 -29.44 1.03 2.98
C GLU A 298 -29.98 1.44 1.61
N LEU A 299 -29.63 0.69 0.55
CA LEU A 299 -29.97 1.01 -0.83
C LEU A 299 -31.49 1.06 -1.06
N ASN A 300 -32.27 0.34 -0.24
CA ASN A 300 -33.73 0.30 -0.29
C ASN A 300 -34.41 1.37 0.59
N LYS A 301 -33.66 2.29 1.21
CA LYS A 301 -34.19 3.34 2.10
C LYS A 301 -33.76 4.74 1.64
N PRO A 302 -34.59 5.77 1.90
CA PRO A 302 -34.15 7.16 1.75
C PRO A 302 -32.91 7.44 2.60
N PRO A 303 -31.98 8.32 2.16
CA PRO A 303 -32.05 9.20 1.00
C PRO A 303 -31.66 8.58 -0.35
N VAL A 304 -31.30 7.28 -0.39
CA VAL A 304 -30.82 6.62 -1.61
C VAL A 304 -31.94 6.49 -2.64
N LYS A 305 -31.65 6.87 -3.90
CA LYS A 305 -32.54 6.74 -5.06
C LYS A 305 -31.85 5.94 -6.15
N ILE A 306 -32.57 4.98 -6.73
CA ILE A 306 -32.06 4.11 -7.78
C ILE A 306 -32.92 4.31 -9.02
N ASP A 307 -32.33 4.83 -10.07
CA ASP A 307 -32.93 4.98 -11.39
C ASP A 307 -32.35 3.91 -12.33
N VAL A 308 -33.22 3.08 -12.90
CA VAL A 308 -32.82 2.01 -13.84
C VAL A 308 -33.55 2.21 -15.16
N LYS A 309 -32.82 2.12 -16.26
CA LYS A 309 -33.36 2.04 -17.62
C LYS A 309 -32.95 0.73 -18.28
N GLU A 310 -33.86 0.15 -19.05
CA GLU A 310 -33.61 -1.06 -19.85
C GLU A 310 -33.11 -2.27 -19.05
N ALA A 311 -33.45 -2.33 -17.76
CA ALA A 311 -33.13 -3.42 -16.85
C ALA A 311 -34.13 -3.51 -15.70
N LYS A 312 -34.12 -4.65 -15.00
CA LYS A 312 -35.00 -4.93 -13.86
C LYS A 312 -34.16 -5.26 -12.63
N ILE A 313 -34.44 -4.58 -11.52
CA ILE A 313 -33.86 -4.93 -10.22
C ILE A 313 -34.45 -6.27 -9.79
N THR A 314 -33.60 -7.28 -9.60
CA THR A 314 -34.02 -8.62 -9.16
C THR A 314 -33.91 -8.79 -7.66
N SER A 315 -32.94 -8.11 -7.03
CA SER A 315 -32.75 -8.13 -5.58
C SER A 315 -32.13 -6.81 -5.11
N ILE A 316 -32.57 -6.35 -3.94
CA ILE A 316 -31.98 -5.22 -3.24
C ILE A 316 -31.98 -5.51 -1.74
N SER A 317 -30.81 -5.45 -1.12
CA SER A 317 -30.68 -5.69 0.32
C SER A 317 -29.47 -4.98 0.85
N LYS A 318 -29.66 -4.14 1.88
CA LYS A 318 -28.58 -3.41 2.55
C LYS A 318 -27.72 -2.63 1.54
N ASN A 319 -26.48 -3.06 1.31
CA ASN A 319 -25.54 -2.45 0.38
C ASN A 319 -25.34 -3.21 -0.93
N GLU A 320 -26.17 -4.22 -1.19
CA GLU A 320 -26.10 -5.06 -2.37
C GLU A 320 -27.33 -4.87 -3.27
N LEU A 321 -27.07 -4.85 -4.57
CA LEU A 321 -28.07 -4.66 -5.62
C LEU A 321 -27.78 -5.65 -6.76
N GLU A 322 -28.79 -6.41 -7.17
CA GLU A 322 -28.71 -7.29 -8.33
C GLU A 322 -29.70 -6.82 -9.41
N VAL A 323 -29.21 -6.75 -10.64
CA VAL A 323 -29.94 -6.20 -11.78
C VAL A 323 -29.82 -7.13 -12.97
N ALA A 324 -30.97 -7.54 -13.52
CA ALA A 324 -31.07 -8.27 -14.78
C ALA A 324 -31.20 -7.28 -15.95
N ILE A 325 -30.32 -7.41 -16.95
CA ILE A 325 -30.30 -6.53 -18.12
C ILE A 325 -31.26 -7.05 -19.18
N ASN A 326 -32.19 -6.20 -19.61
CA ASN A 326 -33.21 -6.58 -20.60
C ASN A 326 -32.83 -6.13 -22.02
N ALA A 327 -32.15 -4.99 -22.17
CA ALA A 327 -31.80 -4.47 -23.48
C ALA A 327 -30.40 -3.86 -23.56
N ASN A 328 -30.03 -3.52 -24.79
CA ASN A 328 -28.67 -3.13 -25.20
C ASN A 328 -28.22 -1.75 -24.71
N ASN A 329 -29.11 -0.94 -24.12
CA ASN A 329 -28.86 0.42 -23.65
C ASN A 329 -29.11 0.57 -22.14
N PHE A 330 -28.60 -0.38 -21.37
CA PHE A 330 -28.70 -0.40 -19.91
C PHE A 330 -28.03 0.81 -19.26
N GLU A 331 -28.78 1.48 -18.38
CA GLU A 331 -28.29 2.54 -17.49
C GLU A 331 -28.80 2.29 -16.08
N LEU A 332 -27.90 2.33 -15.09
CA LEU A 332 -28.21 2.30 -13.67
C LEU A 332 -27.56 3.52 -13.01
N ALA A 333 -28.36 4.42 -12.46
CA ALA A 333 -27.89 5.53 -11.64
C ALA A 333 -28.34 5.32 -10.19
N VAL A 334 -27.39 5.40 -9.25
CA VAL A 334 -27.67 5.38 -7.81
C VAL A 334 -27.20 6.69 -7.23
N ARG A 335 -28.09 7.39 -6.53
CA ARG A 335 -27.87 8.74 -5.98
C ARG A 335 -28.33 8.84 -4.54
N GLY A 336 -27.96 9.92 -3.87
CA GLY A 336 -28.37 10.21 -2.48
C GLY A 336 -27.34 9.79 -1.43
N PHE A 337 -26.09 9.54 -1.82
CA PHE A 337 -25.00 9.34 -0.88
C PHE A 337 -24.49 10.68 -0.34
N ASP A 338 -23.90 10.65 0.86
CA ASP A 338 -23.33 11.86 1.48
C ASP A 338 -22.16 12.40 0.64
N PRO A 339 -22.23 13.65 0.11
CA PRO A 339 -21.16 14.23 -0.70
C PRO A 339 -19.86 14.47 0.07
N LYS A 340 -19.87 14.38 1.41
CA LYS A 340 -18.67 14.48 2.26
C LYS A 340 -17.95 13.15 2.44
N ARG A 341 -18.51 12.03 1.95
CA ARG A 341 -17.92 10.69 2.05
C ARG A 341 -17.72 10.09 0.66
N ASP A 342 -16.54 9.53 0.43
CA ASP A 342 -16.26 8.83 -0.83
C ASP A 342 -17.04 7.53 -0.91
N VAL A 343 -17.70 7.27 -2.04
CA VAL A 343 -18.45 6.03 -2.28
C VAL A 343 -17.58 5.07 -3.10
N LYS A 344 -17.43 3.84 -2.59
CA LYS A 344 -16.76 2.74 -3.29
C LYS A 344 -17.79 1.76 -3.83
N VAL A 345 -17.62 1.43 -5.10
CA VAL A 345 -18.55 0.58 -5.84
C VAL A 345 -17.77 -0.58 -6.42
N TRP A 346 -18.26 -1.79 -6.15
CA TRP A 346 -17.84 -2.99 -6.84
C TRP A 346 -19.00 -3.46 -7.72
N ALA A 347 -18.72 -3.81 -8.96
CA ALA A 347 -19.70 -4.41 -9.84
C ALA A 347 -19.09 -5.62 -10.54
N GLY A 348 -19.78 -6.74 -10.48
CA GLY A 348 -19.40 -8.00 -11.11
C GLY A 348 -20.53 -8.53 -11.99
N THR A 349 -20.18 -9.29 -13.02
CA THR A 349 -21.15 -9.95 -13.89
C THR A 349 -21.36 -11.39 -13.44
N GLY A 350 -22.61 -11.87 -13.45
CA GLY A 350 -22.92 -13.27 -13.12
C GLY A 350 -22.22 -14.22 -14.09
N GLY A 351 -21.09 -14.79 -13.64
CA GLY A 351 -20.19 -15.61 -14.46
C GLY A 351 -18.73 -15.64 -13.95
N ASP A 352 -18.32 -14.67 -13.13
CA ASP A 352 -16.99 -14.64 -12.51
C ASP A 352 -17.06 -14.91 -10.99
N GLU A 353 -17.30 -16.18 -10.63
CA GLU A 353 -16.84 -16.74 -9.36
C GLU A 353 -15.81 -17.84 -9.69
N SER A 354 -14.53 -17.47 -9.69
CA SER A 354 -13.36 -18.36 -9.62
C SER A 354 -12.17 -17.59 -9.07
#